data_AF-A0A392S3C6-F1
#
_entry.id   AF-A0A392S3C6-F1
#
_cell.length_a   1.000
_cell.length_b   1.000
_cell.length_c   1.000
_cell.angle_alpha   90.00
_cell.angle_beta   90.00
_cell.angle_gamma   90.00
#
_symmetry.space_group_name_H-M   'P 1'
#
loop_
_entity.id
_entity.type
_entity.pdbx_description
1 polymer ?
#
loop_
_entity_poly.entity_id
_entity_poly.type
_entity_poly.pdbx_seq_one_letter_code
_entity_poly.pdbx_strand_id
1 'polypeptide(L)' 'MGVNVNSDFLGVAERFLHCRVGSLPFMYLGLPVGANPRKERTWKPLLDTIAKRLGDWNF' A
#
# COMPACT_ATOMS: atom_id res chain seq x y z
N MET A 1 -3.77 -6.04 10.07
CA MET A 1 -2.46 -6.30 9.43
C MET A 1 -1.52 -6.80 10.51
N GLY A 2 -1.03 -8.03 10.40
CA GLY A 2 -0.02 -8.57 11.30
C GLY A 2 1.34 -8.55 10.60
N VAL A 3 2.36 -8.00 11.25
CA VAL A 3 3.74 -8.06 10.76
C VAL A 3 4.43 -9.21 11.49
N ASN A 4 5.17 -10.05 10.77
CA ASN A 4 5.88 -11.21 11.34
C ASN A 4 4.96 -12.26 12.00
N VAL A 5 3.87 -12.60 11.32
CA VAL A 5 2.91 -13.62 11.78
C VAL A 5 3.09 -14.91 10.97
N ASN A 6 2.95 -16.06 11.61
CA ASN A 6 3.03 -17.36 10.96
C ASN A 6 1.90 -17.52 9.91
N SER A 7 2.22 -18.13 8.76
CA SER A 7 1.29 -18.37 7.65
C SER A 7 0.05 -19.18 8.04
N ASP A 8 0.19 -20.14 8.95
CA ASP A 8 -0.91 -21.00 9.40
C ASP A 8 -1.96 -20.18 10.13
N PHE A 9 -1.51 -19.27 11.00
CA PHE A 9 -2.40 -18.34 11.71
C PHE A 9 -3.07 -17.36 10.74
N LEU A 10 -2.34 -16.84 9.75
CA LEU A 10 -2.91 -15.95 8.74
C LEU A 10 -4.06 -16.62 7.97
N GLY A 11 -3.91 -17.90 7.61
CA GLY A 11 -4.98 -18.66 6.94
C GLY A 11 -6.19 -18.97 7.82
N VAL A 12 -6.02 -19.08 9.14
CA VAL A 12 -7.15 -19.19 10.08
C VAL A 12 -7.86 -17.85 10.21
N ALA A 13 -7.10 -16.76 10.39
CA ALA A 13 -7.65 -15.42 10.53
C ALA A 13 -8.40 -14.95 9.27
N GLU A 14 -7.87 -15.24 8.08
CA GLU A 14 -8.52 -14.96 6.79
C GLU A 14 -9.93 -15.59 6.71
N ARG A 15 -10.03 -16.87 7.05
CA ARG A 15 -11.29 -17.62 7.03
C ARG A 15 -12.28 -17.11 8.06
N PHE A 16 -11.81 -16.80 9.28
CA PHE A 16 -12.65 -16.27 10.35
C PHE A 16 -13.22 -14.88 10.02
N LEU A 17 -12.38 -14.00 9.45
CA LEU A 17 -12.77 -12.63 9.11
C LEU A 17 -13.44 -12.50 7.74
N HIS A 18 -13.58 -13.61 7.00
CA HIS A 18 -14.07 -13.61 5.62
C HIS A 18 -13.39 -12.57 4.72
N CYS A 19 -12.07 -12.40 4.89
CA CYS A 19 -11.28 -11.46 4.11
C CYS A 19 -10.25 -12.20 3.24
N ARG A 20 -9.35 -11.47 2.58
CA ARG A 20 -8.21 -12.04 1.85
C ARG A 20 -6.91 -11.55 2.47
N VAL A 21 -5.90 -12.42 2.54
CA VAL A 21 -4.55 -12.01 2.92
C VAL A 21 -3.97 -11.07 1.85
N GLY A 22 -3.61 -9.85 2.25
CA GLY A 22 -2.93 -8.88 1.38
C GLY A 22 -1.46 -9.25 1.15
N SER A 23 -0.94 -8.91 -0.04
CA SER A 23 0.46 -9.13 -0.41
C SER A 23 1.18 -7.83 -0.75
N LEU A 24 2.49 -7.80 -0.56
CA LEU A 24 3.35 -6.67 -0.92
C LEU A 24 4.00 -6.91 -2.30
N PRO A 25 4.28 -5.84 -3.06
CA PRO A 25 3.89 -4.45 -2.80
C PRO A 25 2.43 -4.18 -3.20
N PHE A 26 1.73 -3.29 -2.49
CA PHE A 26 0.37 -2.85 -2.83
C PHE A 26 0.24 -1.32 -2.79
N MET A 27 -0.76 -0.76 -3.47
CA MET A 27 -1.01 0.69 -3.47
C MET A 27 -1.91 1.10 -2.29
N TYR A 28 -1.47 2.06 -1.49
CA TYR A 28 -2.24 2.69 -0.42
C TYR A 28 -2.19 4.21 -0.59
N LEU A 29 -3.33 4.84 -0.83
CA LEU A 29 -3.42 6.30 -1.05
C LEU A 29 -2.48 6.83 -2.14
N GLY A 30 -2.15 6.01 -3.15
CA GLY A 30 -1.19 6.36 -4.21
C GLY A 30 0.28 6.06 -3.87
N LEU A 31 0.57 5.48 -2.70
CA LEU A 31 1.91 5.00 -2.34
C LEU A 31 2.03 3.48 -2.50
N PRO A 32 3.08 2.98 -3.19
CA PRO A 32 3.39 1.56 -3.20
C PRO A 32 4.03 1.14 -1.86
N VAL A 33 3.20 0.58 -0.97
CA VAL A 33 3.61 0.01 0.33
C VAL A 33 4.41 -1.26 0.10
N GLY A 34 5.56 -1.39 0.74
CA GLY A 34 6.49 -2.51 0.58
C GLY A 34 7.44 -2.40 -0.61
N ALA A 35 7.27 -1.40 -1.48
CA ALA A 35 8.28 -1.07 -2.48
C ALA A 35 9.49 -0.38 -1.83
N ASN A 36 10.66 -0.47 -2.47
CA ASN A 36 11.90 0.08 -1.91
C ASN A 36 11.84 1.63 -1.82
N PRO A 37 11.79 2.22 -0.62
CA PRO A 37 11.66 3.67 -0.47
C PRO A 37 12.93 4.43 -0.88
N ARG A 38 14.08 3.76 -1.03
CA ARG A 38 15.34 4.38 -1.47
C ARG A 38 15.40 4.63 -2.98
N LYS A 39 14.47 4.09 -3.77
CA LYS A 39 14.44 4.28 -5.22
C LYS A 39 13.49 5.42 -5.58
N GLU A 40 13.97 6.41 -6.31
CA GLU A 40 13.18 7.56 -6.79
C GLU A 40 11.90 7.12 -7.54
N ARG A 41 12.02 6.09 -8.40
CA ARG A 41 10.89 5.53 -9.16
C ARG A 41 9.70 5.08 -8.29
N THR A 42 9.96 4.74 -7.01
CA THR A 42 8.92 4.35 -6.05
C THR A 42 7.99 5.53 -5.71
N TRP A 43 8.53 6.75 -5.70
CA TRP A 43 7.83 7.97 -5.30
C TRP A 43 7.14 8.69 -6.45
N LYS A 44 7.52 8.40 -7.70
CA LYS A 44 6.97 9.07 -8.89
C LYS A 44 5.42 9.07 -8.94
N PRO A 45 4.72 7.94 -8.70
CA PRO A 45 3.25 7.93 -8.70
C PRO A 45 2.62 8.79 -7.59
N LEU A 46 3.27 8.87 -6.41
CA LEU A 46 2.83 9.75 -5.34
C LEU A 46 2.99 11.21 -5.76
N LEU A 47 4.17 11.60 -6.28
CA LEU A 47 4.44 12.97 -6.69
C LEU A 47 3.45 13.43 -7.75
N ASP A 48 3.15 12.59 -8.75
CA ASP A 48 2.16 12.89 -9.78
C ASP A 48 0.75 13.09 -9.16
N THR A 49 0.39 12.26 -8.18
CA THR A 49 -0.90 12.38 -7.46
C THR A 49 -1.00 13.68 -6.65
N ILE A 50 0.07 14.06 -5.96
CA ILE A 50 0.15 15.29 -5.18
C ILE A 50 0.10 16.52 -6.11
N ALA A 51 0.91 16.52 -7.17
CA ALA A 51 0.96 17.60 -8.15
C ALA A 51 -0.42 17.84 -8.79
N LYS A 52 -1.12 16.77 -9.17
CA LYS A 52 -2.49 16.88 -9.70
C LYS A 52 -3.44 17.54 -8.69
N ARG A 53 -3.44 17.09 -7.43
CA ARG A 53 -4.31 17.64 -6.39
C ARG A 53 -4.01 19.12 -6.08
N LEU A 54 -2.74 19.52 -6.10
CA LEU A 54 -2.37 20.93 -5.96
C LEU A 54 -2.77 21.76 -7.18
N GLY A 55 -2.66 21.21 -8.40
CA GLY A 55 -3.10 21.90 -9.62
C GLY A 55 -4.62 22.13 -9.66
N ASP A 56 -5.40 21.25 -9.03
CA ASP A 56 -6.86 21.38 -8.90
C ASP A 56 -7.26 22.41 -7.82
N TRP A 57 -6.33 22.83 -6.95
CA TRP A 57 -6.55 23.94 -6.02
C TRP A 57 -6.45 25.27 -6.78
N ASN A 58 -7.57 25.73 -7.33
CA ASN A 58 -7.71 27.11 -7.77
C ASN A 58 -7.59 28.02 -6.54
N PHE A 59 -6.67 28.99 -6.62
CA PHE A 59 -6.58 30.10 -5.67
C PHE A 59 -7.64 31.16 -6.01
#